data_AF-A0A3G7TMW8-F1
#
_entry.id   AF-A0A3G7TMW8-F1
#
_cell.length_a   1.000
_cell.length_b   1.000
_cell.length_c   1.000
_cell.angle_alpha   90.00
_cell.angle_beta   90.00
_cell.angle_gamma   90.00
#
_symmetry.space_group_name_H-M   'P 1'
#
loop_
_entity.id
_entity.type
_entity.pdbx_description
1 polymer ?
#
loop_
_entity_poly.entity_id
_entity_poly.type
_entity_poly.pdbx_seq_one_letter_code
_entity_poly.pdbx_strand_id
1 'polypeptide(L)'
;MNQLIEALRTTAARWRAGNQEHRGGVVLLWQGSVYGWKNSLRDASHERPGVYAVDEAGHVFIAEGGDDYNGAKCWTVVDPATSTLKQQRLAAWELLCSKSVAADDLENWNTQLMDEVGEMLNERLINLDEADALRLRAEFRWTAENSRPDEPSQ
;
A
#
# COMPACT_ATOMS: atom_id res chain seq x y z
N MET A 1 7.28 -5.44 5.52
CA MET A 1 5.95 -6.10 5.45
C MET A 1 5.96 -7.56 5.93
N ASN A 2 6.89 -8.42 5.50
CA ASN A 2 6.90 -9.84 5.90
C ASN A 2 6.85 -10.09 7.42
N GLN A 3 7.58 -9.31 8.22
CA GLN A 3 7.54 -9.45 9.69
C GLN A 3 6.15 -9.15 10.28
N LEU A 4 5.41 -8.19 9.70
CA LEU A 4 4.05 -7.87 10.14
C LEU A 4 3.08 -9.00 9.80
N ILE A 5 3.15 -9.55 8.59
CA ILE A 5 2.30 -10.66 8.15
C ILE A 5 2.52 -11.88 9.05
N GLU A 6 3.78 -12.23 9.32
CA GLU A 6 4.11 -13.33 10.22
C GLU A 6 3.65 -13.08 11.66
N ALA A 7 3.74 -11.85 12.15
CA ALA A 7 3.20 -11.47 13.46
C ALA A 7 1.66 -11.63 13.51
N LEU A 8 0.94 -11.16 12.48
CA LEU A 8 -0.51 -11.31 12.38
C LEU A 8 -0.93 -12.78 12.34
N ARG A 9 -0.27 -13.59 11.52
CA ARG A 9 -0.47 -15.05 11.44
C ARG A 9 -0.22 -15.72 12.78
N THR A 10 0.88 -15.37 13.45
CA THR A 10 1.24 -15.92 14.76
C THR A 10 0.19 -15.56 15.81
N THR A 11 -0.25 -14.30 15.86
CA THR A 11 -1.28 -13.84 16.79
C THR A 11 -2.62 -14.53 16.54
N ALA A 12 -3.05 -14.65 15.27
CA ALA A 12 -4.27 -15.37 14.92
C ALA A 12 -4.20 -16.87 15.27
N ALA A 13 -3.07 -17.52 15.00
CA ALA A 13 -2.85 -18.93 15.35
C ALA A 13 -2.90 -19.17 16.86
N ARG A 14 -2.28 -18.28 17.65
CA ARG A 14 -2.35 -18.34 19.13
C ARG A 14 -3.78 -18.20 19.63
N TRP A 15 -4.55 -17.26 19.06
CA TRP A 15 -5.96 -17.10 19.43
C TRP A 15 -6.77 -18.35 19.10
N ARG A 16 -6.62 -18.92 17.90
CA ARG A 16 -7.32 -20.15 17.50
C ARG A 16 -6.99 -21.35 18.40
N ALA A 17 -5.74 -21.49 18.84
CA ALA A 17 -5.33 -22.58 19.73
C ALA A 17 -6.12 -22.60 21.06
N GLY A 18 -6.54 -21.41 21.55
CA GLY A 18 -7.37 -21.26 22.75
C GLY A 18 -8.88 -21.20 22.51
N ASN A 19 -9.34 -21.18 21.26
CA ASN A 19 -10.75 -20.95 20.87
C ASN A 19 -11.19 -21.99 19.82
N GLN A 20 -11.07 -23.28 20.15
CA GLN A 20 -11.24 -24.39 19.20
C GLN A 20 -12.68 -24.59 18.69
N GLU A 21 -13.66 -24.00 19.37
CA GLU A 21 -15.07 -23.94 18.97
C GLU A 21 -15.29 -23.03 17.75
N HIS A 22 -14.41 -22.05 17.52
CA HIS A 22 -14.47 -21.11 16.41
C HIS A 22 -13.74 -21.66 15.17
N ARG A 23 -14.33 -22.69 14.55
CA ARG A 23 -13.77 -23.34 13.35
C ARG A 23 -13.97 -22.52 12.08
N GLY A 24 -12.97 -22.51 11.21
CA GLY A 24 -12.99 -21.72 9.98
C GLY A 24 -13.04 -20.20 10.24
N GLY A 25 -13.61 -19.47 9.29
CA GLY A 25 -13.79 -18.02 9.40
C GLY A 25 -12.49 -17.23 9.45
N VAL A 26 -12.60 -15.98 9.91
CA VAL A 26 -11.53 -15.00 9.96
C VAL A 26 -11.36 -14.45 11.38
N VAL A 27 -10.12 -14.39 11.83
CA VAL A 27 -9.73 -13.71 13.07
C VAL A 27 -9.44 -12.26 12.74
N LEU A 28 -10.05 -11.34 13.47
CA LEU A 28 -9.92 -9.90 13.25
C LEU A 28 -8.93 -9.29 14.25
N LEU A 29 -7.95 -8.56 13.74
CA LEU A 29 -6.88 -7.94 14.50
C LEU A 29 -6.86 -6.44 14.23
N TRP A 30 -6.70 -5.66 15.30
CA TRP A 30 -6.51 -4.22 15.23
C TRP A 30 -5.40 -3.81 16.20
N GLN A 31 -4.48 -2.97 15.73
CA GLN A 31 -3.28 -2.55 16.49
C GLN A 31 -2.50 -3.75 17.09
N GLY A 32 -2.40 -4.85 16.34
CA GLY A 32 -1.67 -6.05 16.75
C GLY A 32 -2.39 -6.98 17.74
N SER A 33 -3.62 -6.67 18.14
CA SER A 33 -4.41 -7.48 19.08
C SER A 33 -5.67 -8.03 18.42
N VAL A 34 -6.06 -9.27 18.77
CA VAL A 34 -7.34 -9.84 18.33
C VAL A 34 -8.48 -9.17 19.06
N TYR A 35 -9.47 -8.66 18.33
CA TYR A 35 -10.69 -8.11 18.92
C TYR A 35 -11.94 -8.92 18.60
N GLY A 36 -11.87 -9.87 17.67
CA GLY A 36 -13.01 -10.72 17.35
C GLY A 36 -12.72 -11.80 16.32
N TRP A 37 -13.75 -12.60 16.07
CA TRP A 37 -13.78 -13.61 15.02
C TRP A 37 -15.12 -13.54 14.30
N LYS A 38 -15.11 -13.82 13.00
CA LYS A 38 -16.33 -13.96 12.19
C LYS A 38 -16.26 -15.24 11.38
N ASN A 39 -17.40 -15.88 11.18
CA ASN A 39 -17.50 -17.07 10.35
C ASN A 39 -17.14 -16.83 8.86
N SER A 40 -17.15 -15.57 8.41
CA SER A 40 -16.78 -15.15 7.05
C SER A 40 -16.40 -13.67 7.03
N LEU A 41 -15.63 -13.27 6.02
CA LEU A 41 -15.32 -11.86 5.75
C LEU A 41 -16.59 -11.15 5.26
N ARG A 42 -17.00 -10.08 5.95
CA ARG A 42 -18.20 -9.29 5.63
C ARG A 42 -17.81 -7.97 4.96
N ASP A 43 -18.78 -7.12 4.64
CA ASP A 43 -18.52 -5.79 4.07
C ASP A 43 -17.52 -4.99 4.90
N ALA A 44 -16.53 -4.41 4.21
CA ALA A 44 -15.42 -3.66 4.82
C ALA A 44 -15.89 -2.39 5.54
N SER A 45 -17.04 -1.82 5.16
CA SER A 45 -17.64 -0.63 5.78
C SER A 45 -18.06 -0.87 7.23
N HIS A 46 -18.16 -2.13 7.67
CA HIS A 46 -18.38 -2.47 9.08
C HIS A 46 -17.09 -2.53 9.89
N GLU A 47 -15.93 -2.40 9.26
CA GLU A 47 -14.64 -2.36 9.94
C GLU A 47 -14.01 -0.98 9.86
N ARG A 48 -13.22 -0.68 10.88
CA ARG A 48 -12.34 0.49 10.87
C ARG A 48 -11.21 0.28 9.84
N PRO A 49 -10.82 1.31 9.07
CA PRO A 49 -9.63 1.25 8.23
C PRO A 49 -8.39 0.82 9.03
N GLY A 50 -7.57 -0.07 8.46
CA GLY A 50 -6.39 -0.66 9.12
C GLY A 50 -6.66 -1.88 10.00
N VAL A 51 -7.89 -2.39 10.04
CA VAL A 51 -8.18 -3.73 10.57
C VAL A 51 -7.59 -4.79 9.65
N TYR A 52 -7.01 -5.83 10.26
CA TYR A 52 -6.55 -7.02 9.58
C TYR A 52 -7.50 -8.19 9.84
N ALA A 53 -7.76 -8.99 8.82
CA ALA A 53 -8.44 -10.28 8.93
C ALA A 53 -7.49 -11.40 8.52
N VAL A 54 -7.43 -12.48 9.30
CA VAL A 54 -6.59 -13.64 9.00
C VAL A 54 -7.47 -14.89 8.92
N ASP A 55 -7.52 -15.52 7.75
CA ASP A 55 -8.30 -16.75 7.55
C ASP A 55 -7.59 -18.00 8.10
N GLU A 56 -8.24 -19.15 8.02
CA GLU A 56 -7.69 -20.43 8.54
C GLU A 56 -6.43 -20.89 7.79
N ALA A 57 -6.32 -20.55 6.50
CA ALA A 57 -5.15 -20.84 5.69
C ALA A 57 -3.99 -19.86 5.94
N GLY A 58 -4.22 -18.79 6.71
CA GLY A 58 -3.23 -17.77 7.00
C GLY A 58 -3.12 -16.69 5.92
N HIS A 59 -4.10 -16.57 5.02
CA HIS A 59 -4.22 -15.40 4.16
C HIS A 59 -4.60 -14.20 5.02
N VAL A 60 -3.98 -13.06 4.70
CA VAL A 60 -4.18 -11.81 5.43
C VAL A 60 -4.89 -10.82 4.52
N PHE A 61 -5.91 -10.18 5.06
CA PHE A 61 -6.68 -9.12 4.40
C PHE A 61 -6.59 -7.85 5.25
N ILE A 62 -6.58 -6.69 4.62
CA ILE A 62 -6.60 -5.39 5.29
C ILE A 62 -7.83 -4.60 4.84
N ALA A 63 -8.50 -3.96 5.79
CA ALA A 63 -9.59 -3.03 5.53
C ALA A 63 -8.98 -1.67 5.10
N GLU A 64 -9.16 -1.29 3.84
CA GLU A 64 -8.52 -0.13 3.22
C GLU A 64 -9.50 0.95 2.75
N GLY A 65 -8.97 2.18 2.67
CA GLY A 65 -9.72 3.38 2.32
C GLY A 65 -10.76 3.76 3.38
N GLY A 66 -11.53 4.81 3.11
CA GLY A 66 -12.60 5.27 4.00
C GLY A 66 -12.07 6.04 5.21
N ASP A 67 -12.86 6.06 6.29
CA ASP A 67 -12.53 6.79 7.52
C ASP A 67 -13.13 6.09 8.76
N ASP A 68 -12.81 6.59 9.94
CA ASP A 68 -13.26 6.02 11.22
C ASP A 68 -14.79 6.07 11.43
N TYR A 69 -15.50 6.94 10.71
CA TYR A 69 -16.94 7.15 10.83
C TYR A 69 -17.74 6.30 9.84
N ASN A 70 -17.29 6.23 8.59
CA ASN A 70 -17.93 5.51 7.50
C ASN A 70 -17.42 4.07 7.33
N GLY A 71 -16.33 3.71 8.02
CA GLY A 71 -15.65 2.43 7.88
C GLY A 71 -14.80 2.34 6.61
N ALA A 72 -14.21 1.17 6.38
CA ALA A 72 -13.35 0.95 5.22
C ALA A 72 -14.14 0.81 3.92
N LYS A 73 -13.51 1.19 2.80
CA LYS A 73 -14.13 1.09 1.47
C LYS A 73 -14.07 -0.32 0.90
N CYS A 74 -13.00 -1.06 1.19
CA CYS A 74 -12.79 -2.40 0.66
C CYS A 74 -11.89 -3.26 1.54
N TRP A 75 -11.89 -4.57 1.27
CA TRP A 75 -10.87 -5.49 1.74
C TRP A 75 -9.83 -5.71 0.63
N THR A 76 -8.56 -5.60 0.98
CA THR A 76 -7.44 -5.88 0.08
C THR A 76 -6.66 -7.08 0.60
N VAL A 77 -6.27 -7.98 -0.30
CA VAL A 77 -5.38 -9.11 0.05
C VAL A 77 -3.98 -8.58 0.30
N VAL A 78 -3.41 -8.91 1.44
CA VAL A 78 -2.01 -8.62 1.75
C VAL A 78 -1.17 -9.79 1.24
N ASP A 79 -0.75 -9.70 -0.01
CA ASP A 79 0.21 -10.62 -0.60
C ASP A 79 1.65 -10.12 -0.35
N PRO A 80 2.51 -10.90 0.34
CA PRO A 80 3.91 -10.56 0.57
C PRO A 80 4.69 -10.24 -0.72
N ALA A 81 4.41 -10.96 -1.82
CA ALA A 81 5.12 -10.78 -3.07
C ALA A 81 4.72 -9.46 -3.72
N THR A 82 3.41 -9.22 -3.88
CA THR A 82 2.87 -7.96 -4.40
C THR A 82 3.30 -6.76 -3.54
N SER A 83 3.28 -6.89 -2.22
CA SER A 83 3.70 -5.81 -1.30
C SER A 83 5.19 -5.49 -1.42
N THR A 84 6.03 -6.52 -1.57
CA THR A 84 7.48 -6.36 -1.78
C THR A 84 7.75 -5.68 -3.12
N LEU A 85 7.07 -6.09 -4.19
CA LEU A 85 7.18 -5.48 -5.50
C LEU A 85 6.74 -4.02 -5.48
N LYS A 86 5.58 -3.70 -4.89
CA LYS A 86 5.11 -2.33 -4.67
C LYS A 86 6.18 -1.49 -3.97
N GLN A 87 6.74 -2.00 -2.88
CA GLN A 87 7.76 -1.29 -2.11
C GLN A 87 9.04 -1.04 -2.92
N GLN A 88 9.47 -2.01 -3.73
CA GLN A 88 10.62 -1.86 -4.61
C GLN A 88 10.37 -0.82 -5.72
N ARG A 89 9.20 -0.86 -6.36
CA ARG A 89 8.80 0.08 -7.43
C ARG A 89 8.69 1.51 -6.90
N LEU A 90 8.03 1.70 -5.74
CA LEU A 90 8.00 2.99 -5.06
C LEU A 90 9.40 3.50 -4.72
N ALA A 91 10.29 2.65 -4.19
CA ALA A 91 11.65 3.06 -3.87
C ALA A 91 12.46 3.46 -5.12
N ALA A 92 12.28 2.75 -6.24
CA ALA A 92 12.88 3.10 -7.52
C ALA A 92 12.35 4.43 -8.05
N TRP A 93 11.04 4.66 -7.95
CA TRP A 93 10.40 5.91 -8.33
C TRP A 93 10.88 7.09 -7.46
N GLU A 94 10.99 6.90 -6.14
CA GLU A 94 11.53 7.90 -5.20
C GLU A 94 12.97 8.30 -5.55
N LEU A 95 13.79 7.29 -5.89
CA LEU A 95 15.15 7.52 -6.33
C LEU A 95 15.19 8.31 -7.64
N LEU A 96 14.31 7.98 -8.61
CA LEU A 96 14.18 8.71 -9.87
C LEU A 96 13.75 10.16 -9.65
N CYS A 97 12.75 10.38 -8.79
CA CYS A 97 12.19 11.68 -8.43
C CYS A 97 13.21 12.59 -7.70
N SER A 98 14.20 11.98 -7.05
CA SER A 98 15.25 12.68 -6.31
C SER A 98 16.48 13.05 -7.14
N LYS A 99 16.57 12.60 -8.41
CA LYS A 99 17.71 12.93 -9.28
C LYS A 99 17.69 14.40 -9.66
N SER A 100 18.87 15.01 -9.74
CA SER A 100 19.06 16.26 -10.49
C SER A 100 19.22 15.92 -11.96
N VAL A 101 18.62 16.75 -12.83
CA VAL A 101 18.49 16.47 -14.26
C VAL A 101 18.90 17.73 -15.02
N ALA A 102 19.68 17.56 -16.09
CA ALA A 102 20.02 18.68 -16.97
C ALA A 102 18.78 19.18 -17.70
N ALA A 103 18.76 20.46 -18.10
CA ALA A 103 17.61 21.06 -18.78
C ALA A 103 17.18 20.27 -20.03
N ASP A 104 18.14 19.76 -20.81
CA ASP A 104 17.89 18.99 -22.04
C ASP A 104 17.24 17.62 -21.79
N ASP A 105 17.36 17.06 -20.58
CA ASP A 105 16.83 15.73 -20.22
C ASP A 105 15.50 15.81 -19.44
N LEU A 106 15.03 17.02 -19.13
CA LEU A 106 13.96 17.27 -18.17
C LEU A 106 12.60 16.73 -18.61
N GLU A 107 12.28 16.84 -19.90
CA GLU A 107 11.05 16.31 -20.48
C GLU A 107 11.03 14.78 -20.47
N ASN A 108 12.15 14.16 -20.89
CA ASN A 108 12.31 12.71 -20.87
C ASN A 108 12.23 12.13 -19.45
N TRP A 109 12.84 12.81 -18.47
CA TRP A 109 12.75 12.43 -17.06
C TRP A 109 11.32 12.50 -16.53
N ASN A 110 10.55 13.54 -16.89
CA ASN A 110 9.15 13.64 -16.51
C ASN A 110 8.30 12.53 -17.12
N THR A 111 8.50 12.22 -18.41
CA THR A 111 7.84 11.08 -19.06
C THR A 111 8.14 9.78 -18.33
N GLN A 112 9.40 9.53 -17.97
CA GLN A 112 9.79 8.34 -17.22
C GLN A 112 9.08 8.24 -15.85
N LEU A 113 8.95 9.37 -15.12
CA LEU A 113 8.23 9.40 -13.86
C LEU A 113 6.73 9.08 -14.02
N MET A 114 6.11 9.61 -15.07
CA MET A 114 4.68 9.42 -15.34
C MET A 114 4.36 8.00 -15.83
N ASP A 115 5.18 7.46 -16.71
CA ASP A 115 5.05 6.10 -17.23
C ASP A 115 5.20 5.06 -16.12
N GLU A 116 6.17 5.24 -15.22
CA GLU A 116 6.36 4.35 -14.07
C GLU A 116 5.13 4.30 -13.17
N VAL A 117 4.50 5.45 -12.88
CA VAL A 117 3.25 5.51 -12.10
C VAL A 117 2.10 4.82 -12.87
N GLY A 118 2.04 5.03 -14.19
CA GLY A 118 1.06 4.37 -15.06
C GLY A 118 1.18 2.85 -15.02
N GLU A 119 2.40 2.32 -15.12
CA GLU A 119 2.67 0.88 -15.05
C GLU A 119 2.34 0.31 -13.68
N MET A 120 2.72 0.99 -12.59
CA MET A 120 2.36 0.54 -11.24
C MET A 120 0.84 0.48 -11.02
N LEU A 121 0.08 1.42 -11.59
CA LEU A 121 -1.38 1.40 -11.56
C LEU A 121 -1.95 0.26 -12.41
N ASN A 122 -1.40 0.04 -13.60
CA ASN A 122 -1.79 -1.04 -14.52
C ASN A 122 -1.55 -2.43 -13.90
N GLU A 123 -0.41 -2.61 -13.22
CA GLU A 123 -0.01 -3.81 -12.48
C GLU A 123 -0.78 -3.97 -11.16
N ARG A 124 -1.67 -3.03 -10.81
CA ARG A 124 -2.44 -3.00 -9.55
C ARG A 124 -1.57 -2.99 -8.29
N LEU A 125 -0.35 -2.45 -8.39
CA LEU A 125 0.53 -2.23 -7.23
C LEU A 125 0.07 -1.03 -6.41
N ILE A 126 -0.57 -0.06 -7.06
CA ILE A 126 -1.16 1.12 -6.44
C ILE A 126 -2.60 1.30 -6.93
N ASN A 127 -3.42 1.98 -6.13
CA ASN A 127 -4.76 2.40 -6.54
C ASN A 127 -4.72 3.77 -7.25
N LEU A 128 -5.88 4.22 -7.73
CA LEU A 128 -5.99 5.50 -8.46
C LEU A 128 -5.62 6.70 -7.59
N ASP A 129 -6.10 6.74 -6.34
CA ASP A 129 -5.80 7.83 -5.40
C ASP A 129 -4.28 7.94 -5.12
N GLU A 130 -3.61 6.80 -4.95
CA GLU A 130 -2.15 6.72 -4.81
C GLU A 130 -1.42 7.18 -6.08
N ALA A 131 -1.90 6.78 -7.26
CA ALA A 131 -1.33 7.19 -8.54
C ALA A 131 -1.44 8.70 -8.76
N ASP A 132 -2.59 9.29 -8.45
CA ASP A 132 -2.83 10.73 -8.59
C ASP A 132 -1.93 11.53 -7.62
N ALA A 133 -1.74 11.05 -6.40
CA ALA A 133 -0.80 11.66 -5.45
C ALA A 133 0.66 11.62 -5.95
N LEU A 134 1.10 10.51 -6.56
CA LEU A 134 2.44 10.37 -7.11
C LEU A 134 2.65 11.26 -8.35
N ARG A 135 1.67 11.34 -9.24
CA ARG A 135 1.69 12.22 -10.42
C ARG A 135 1.82 13.68 -10.02
N LEU A 136 0.98 14.13 -9.08
CA LEU A 136 1.03 15.50 -8.57
C LEU A 136 2.42 15.81 -7.98
N ARG A 137 3.02 14.86 -7.26
CA ARG A 137 4.37 15.02 -6.72
C ARG A 137 5.44 15.12 -7.82
N ALA A 138 5.34 14.33 -8.90
CA ALA A 138 6.22 14.47 -10.06
C ALA A 138 6.09 15.85 -10.70
N GLU A 139 4.87 16.35 -10.90
CA GLU A 139 4.61 17.69 -11.47
C GLU A 139 5.24 18.81 -10.63
N PHE A 140 5.12 18.75 -9.30
CA PHE A 140 5.75 19.72 -8.41
C PHE A 140 7.27 19.72 -8.55
N ARG A 141 7.89 18.54 -8.67
CA ARG A 141 9.35 18.43 -8.83
C ARG A 141 9.82 18.91 -10.19
N TRP A 142 9.10 18.56 -11.25
CA TRP A 142 9.35 19.07 -12.60
C TRP A 142 9.26 20.58 -12.67
N THR A 143 8.23 21.18 -12.04
CA THR A 143 8.07 22.64 -11.97
C THR A 143 9.22 23.29 -11.21
N ALA A 144 9.66 22.69 -10.10
CA ALA A 144 10.78 23.20 -9.31
C ALA A 144 12.11 23.18 -10.09
N GLU A 145 12.36 22.11 -10.87
CA GLU A 145 13.57 21.97 -11.66
C GLU A 145 13.58 22.93 -12.87
N ASN A 146 12.44 23.11 -13.56
CA ASN A 146 12.26 24.13 -14.61
C ASN A 146 12.44 25.57 -14.12
N SER A 147 12.19 25.82 -12.84
CA SER A 147 12.28 27.15 -12.24
C SER A 147 13.70 27.48 -11.76
N ARG A 148 14.65 26.55 -11.89
CA ARG A 148 16.06 26.81 -11.56
C ARG A 148 16.64 27.77 -12.61
N PRO A 149 17.31 28.87 -12.20
CA PRO A 149 18.06 29.67 -13.15
C PRO A 149 19.16 28.82 -13.77
N ASP A 150 19.48 29.06 -15.05
CA ASP A 150 20.66 28.48 -15.71
C ASP A 150 21.91 28.88 -14.93
N GLU A 151 22.33 28.09 -13.93
CA GLU A 151 23.67 28.22 -13.38
C GLU A 151 24.62 27.63 -14.43
N PRO A 152 25.48 28.44 -15.07
CA PRO A 152 26.45 27.91 -16.00
C PRO A 152 27.34 26.93 -15.22
N SER A 153 27.46 25.73 -15.77
CA SER A 153 28.34 24.68 -15.25
C SER A 153 29.75 25.28 -15.08
N GLN A 154 30.22 25.39 -13.83
CA GLN A 154 31.62 25.70 -13.54
C GLN A 154 32.47 24.43 -13.56
#